data_AF-A0A3P7J334-F1
#
_entry.id   AF-A0A3P7J334-F1
#
_cell.length_a   1.000
_cell.length_b   1.000
_cell.length_c   1.000
_cell.angle_alpha   90.00
_cell.angle_beta   90.00
_cell.angle_gamma   90.00
#
_symmetry.space_group_name_H-M   'P 1'
#
loop_
_entity.id
_entity.type
_entity.pdbx_description
1 polymer ?
#
loop_
_entity_poly.entity_id
_entity_poly.type
_entity_poly.pdbx_seq_one_letter_code
_entity_poly.pdbx_strand_id
1 'polypeptide(L)'
;MDEILTDRAARRREVRRKFIDDAIEYYEDQIGFSISNESQWNLMSAMYYSGTLFTTIGYGDIACVTVAGRILTVIYSCIGIPLMLITLNDLGKFLYNNINGCVKNIEDFGTYL
;
A
#
# COMPACT_ATOMS: atom_id res chain seq x y z
N MET A 1 35.81 25.93 -17.61
CA MET A 1 35.84 24.50 -17.95
C MET A 1 34.61 23.79 -17.37
N ASP A 2 34.25 24.06 -16.11
CA ASP A 2 33.10 23.44 -15.42
C ASP A 2 31.72 23.76 -16.05
N GLU A 3 31.57 24.94 -16.66
CA GLU A 3 30.33 25.33 -17.34
C GLU A 3 30.03 24.45 -18.57
N ILE A 4 31.07 24.04 -19.32
CA ILE A 4 30.96 23.16 -20.50
C ILE A 4 30.66 21.71 -20.07
N LEU A 5 31.21 21.26 -18.93
CA LEU A 5 30.91 19.92 -18.38
C LEU A 5 29.48 19.84 -17.83
N THR A 6 29.01 20.93 -17.21
CA THR A 6 27.65 21.02 -16.66
C THR A 6 26.61 21.11 -17.77
N ASP A 7 26.88 21.84 -18.86
CA ASP A 7 26.00 21.93 -20.03
C ASP A 7 25.82 20.57 -20.75
N ARG A 8 26.91 19.82 -20.98
CA ARG A 8 26.81 18.47 -21.57
C ARG A 8 26.09 17.47 -20.66
N ALA A 9 26.28 17.59 -19.34
CA ALA A 9 25.58 16.77 -18.37
C ALA A 9 24.09 17.11 -18.28
N ALA A 10 23.72 18.40 -18.36
CA ALA A 10 22.34 18.88 -18.38
C ALA A 10 21.61 18.47 -19.66
N ARG A 11 22.23 18.69 -20.83
CA ARG A 11 21.67 18.32 -22.14
C ARG A 11 21.40 16.82 -22.27
N ARG A 12 22.24 15.96 -21.68
CA ARG A 12 22.02 14.50 -21.67
C ARG A 12 20.82 14.08 -20.81
N ARG A 13 20.49 14.82 -19.75
CA ARG A 13 19.31 14.57 -18.91
C ARG A 13 18.02 14.98 -19.62
N GLU A 14 18.05 16.09 -20.34
CA GLU A 14 16.91 16.57 -21.15
C GLU A 14 16.60 15.62 -22.31
N VAL A 15 17.62 15.18 -23.04
CA VAL A 15 17.44 14.20 -24.14
C VAL A 15 16.87 12.88 -23.61
N ARG A 16 17.33 12.41 -22.43
CA ARG A 16 16.78 11.20 -21.81
C ARG A 16 15.33 11.39 -21.35
N ARG A 17 14.95 12.56 -20.83
CA ARG A 17 13.56 12.86 -20.47
C ARG A 17 12.66 12.80 -21.69
N LYS A 18 13.05 13.49 -22.78
CA LYS A 18 12.30 13.44 -24.05
C LYS A 18 12.10 12.02 -24.57
N PHE A 19 13.14 11.19 -24.53
CA PHE A 19 13.04 9.80 -24.97
C PHE A 19 12.10 8.95 -24.09
N ILE A 20 12.03 9.24 -22.79
CA ILE A 20 11.09 8.59 -21.87
C ILE A 20 9.67 9.09 -22.13
N ASP A 21 9.49 10.40 -22.32
CA ASP A 21 8.18 11.00 -22.61
C ASP A 21 7.63 10.46 -23.94
N ASP A 22 8.45 10.40 -25.00
CA ASP A 22 8.08 9.82 -26.31
C ASP A 22 7.73 8.32 -26.20
N ALA A 23 8.47 7.56 -25.39
CA ALA A 23 8.19 6.14 -25.18
C ALA A 23 6.88 5.94 -24.39
N ILE A 24 6.62 6.77 -23.38
CA ILE A 24 5.36 6.74 -22.60
C ILE A 24 4.18 7.04 -23.51
N GLU A 25 4.27 8.10 -24.34
CA GLU A 25 3.20 8.46 -25.28
C GLU A 25 2.93 7.33 -26.29
N TYR A 26 3.99 6.69 -26.80
CA TYR A 26 3.87 5.51 -27.66
C TYR A 26 3.16 4.34 -26.96
N TYR A 27 3.47 4.07 -25.69
CA TYR A 27 2.80 3.01 -24.93
C TYR A 27 1.36 3.37 -24.59
N GLU A 28 1.07 4.62 -24.21
CA GLU A 28 -0.27 5.10 -23.85
C GLU A 28 -1.25 5.00 -25.03
N ASP A 29 -0.80 5.32 -26.25
CA ASP A 29 -1.61 5.17 -27.49
C ASP A 29 -1.94 3.70 -27.79
N GLN A 30 -1.00 2.78 -27.55
CA GLN A 30 -1.20 1.34 -27.80
C GLN A 30 -2.13 0.67 -26.79
N ILE A 31 -2.13 1.10 -25.52
CA ILE A 31 -2.92 0.48 -24.45
C ILE A 31 -4.25 1.17 -24.19
N GLY A 32 -4.48 2.39 -24.72
CA GLY A 32 -5.71 3.15 -24.53
C GLY A 32 -6.02 3.54 -23.08
N PHE A 33 -5.02 3.46 -22.20
CA PHE A 33 -5.10 3.77 -20.77
C PHE A 33 -4.00 4.79 -20.45
N SER A 34 -4.39 6.00 -20.09
CA SER A 34 -3.44 6.99 -19.59
C SER A 34 -3.04 6.61 -18.17
N ILE A 35 -1.73 6.52 -17.91
CA ILE A 35 -1.27 6.52 -16.51
C ILE A 35 -1.36 7.96 -16.05
N SER A 36 -2.60 8.40 -15.81
CA SER A 36 -2.82 9.67 -15.16
C SER A 36 -2.13 9.60 -13.81
N ASN A 37 -1.38 10.65 -13.51
CA ASN A 37 -0.81 10.90 -12.19
C ASN A 37 -1.97 11.29 -11.23
N GLU A 38 -3.07 10.55 -11.26
CA GLU A 38 -4.15 10.69 -10.30
C GLU A 38 -3.54 10.53 -8.93
N SER A 39 -3.84 11.50 -8.07
CA SER A 39 -3.39 11.57 -6.70
C SER A 39 -3.46 10.17 -6.07
N GLN A 40 -2.29 9.56 -5.82
CA GLN A 40 -2.19 8.28 -5.11
C GLN A 40 -2.91 8.31 -3.75
N TRP A 41 -3.23 9.51 -3.26
CA TRP A 41 -4.00 9.80 -2.06
C TRP A 41 -5.49 9.99 -2.34
N ASN A 42 -6.17 8.91 -2.74
CA ASN A 42 -7.62 8.81 -2.63
C ASN A 42 -8.00 8.26 -1.24
N LEU A 43 -9.24 8.48 -0.77
CA LEU A 43 -9.69 8.01 0.55
C LEU A 43 -9.45 6.50 0.73
N MET A 44 -9.80 5.70 -0.29
CA MET A 44 -9.59 4.25 -0.29
C MET A 44 -8.10 3.89 -0.15
N SER A 45 -7.24 4.56 -0.92
CA SER A 45 -5.78 4.37 -0.88
C SER A 45 -5.18 4.80 0.47
N ALA A 46 -5.71 5.86 1.08
CA ALA A 46 -5.30 6.32 2.41
C ALA A 46 -5.74 5.34 3.52
N MET A 47 -6.94 4.76 3.41
CA MET A 47 -7.40 3.70 4.33
C MET A 47 -6.56 2.44 4.16
N TYR A 48 -6.22 2.06 2.93
CA TYR A 48 -5.32 0.95 2.64
C TYR A 48 -3.93 1.19 3.23
N TYR A 49 -3.34 2.37 3.00
CA TYR A 49 -2.07 2.77 3.59
C TYR A 49 -2.09 2.64 5.12
N SER A 50 -3.12 3.22 5.76
CA SER A 50 -3.32 3.11 7.21
C SER A 50 -3.44 1.65 7.68
N GLY A 51 -4.24 0.85 6.97
CA GLY A 51 -4.42 -0.57 7.20
C GLY A 51 -3.12 -1.34 7.20
N THR A 52 -2.31 -1.18 6.15
CA THR A 52 -1.01 -1.86 6.01
C THR A 52 -0.01 -1.45 7.08
N LEU A 53 -0.18 -0.26 7.67
CA LEU A 53 0.71 0.28 8.68
C LEU A 53 0.47 -0.33 10.06
N PHE A 54 -0.78 -0.35 10.55
CA PHE A 54 -1.07 -0.94 11.87
C PHE A 54 -1.11 -2.47 11.84
N THR A 55 -1.35 -3.08 10.67
CA THR A 55 -1.18 -4.54 10.47
C THR A 55 0.28 -4.95 10.29
N THR A 56 1.22 -4.00 10.24
CA THR A 56 2.66 -4.22 10.03
C THR A 56 3.02 -4.95 8.72
N ILE A 57 2.11 -4.96 7.73
CA ILE A 57 2.38 -5.54 6.41
C ILE A 57 3.36 -4.65 5.64
N GLY A 58 3.08 -3.34 5.59
CA GLY A 58 4.01 -2.33 5.09
C GLY A 58 4.53 -2.52 3.66
N TYR A 59 3.67 -2.78 2.67
CA TYR A 59 4.08 -2.99 1.27
C TYR A 59 4.95 -1.88 0.68
N GLY A 60 4.76 -0.63 1.12
CA GLY A 60 5.58 0.51 0.69
C GLY A 60 5.25 1.09 -0.69
N ASP A 61 4.22 0.57 -1.36
CA ASP A 61 3.74 1.08 -2.66
C ASP A 61 3.18 2.52 -2.56
N ILE A 62 2.48 2.81 -1.47
CA ILE A 62 1.99 4.15 -1.14
C ILE A 62 2.65 4.55 0.18
N ALA A 63 3.38 5.66 0.20
CA ALA A 63 4.09 6.12 1.39
C ALA A 63 4.15 7.65 1.47
N CYS A 64 4.14 8.18 2.70
CA CYS A 64 4.33 9.60 2.92
C CYS A 64 5.77 10.02 2.56
N VAL A 65 5.91 10.84 1.51
CA VAL A 65 7.20 11.41 1.09
C VAL A 65 7.62 12.59 1.98
N THR A 66 6.65 13.28 2.59
CA THR A 66 6.89 14.46 3.44
C THR A 66 7.44 14.08 4.82
N VAL A 67 8.38 14.88 5.33
CA VAL A 67 8.99 14.65 6.66
C VAL A 67 7.95 14.66 7.77
N ALA A 68 7.03 15.63 7.74
CA ALA A 68 5.93 15.70 8.70
C ALA A 68 5.01 14.47 8.63
N GLY A 69 4.66 14.01 7.42
CA GLY A 69 3.81 12.83 7.23
C GLY A 69 4.46 11.55 7.75
N ARG A 70 5.78 11.41 7.61
CA ARG A 70 6.54 10.28 8.19
C ARG A 70 6.50 10.27 9.71
N ILE A 71 6.69 11.42 10.35
CA ILE A 71 6.62 11.53 11.83
C ILE A 71 5.22 11.18 12.33
N LEU A 72 4.18 11.71 11.67
CA LEU A 72 2.80 11.39 12.02
C LEU A 72 2.48 9.91 11.82
N THR A 73 2.98 9.30 10.75
CA THR A 73 2.85 7.87 10.48
C THR A 73 3.43 7.05 11.63
N VAL A 74 4.64 7.38 12.10
CA VAL A 74 5.29 6.66 13.23
C VAL A 74 4.46 6.76 14.51
N ILE A 75 4.00 7.96 14.87
CA ILE A 75 3.17 8.17 16.07
C ILE A 75 1.86 7.36 15.95
N TYR A 76 1.24 7.40 14.78
CA TYR A 76 0.03 6.65 14.49
C TYR A 76 0.26 5.13 14.57
N SER A 77 1.39 4.61 14.07
CA SER A 77 1.75 3.18 14.19
C SER A 77 1.92 2.75 15.65
N CYS A 78 2.56 3.56 16.48
CA CYS A 78 2.80 3.22 17.89
C CYS A 78 1.50 2.93 18.66
N ILE A 79 0.42 3.63 18.33
CA ILE A 79 -0.90 3.45 18.96
C ILE A 79 -1.74 2.42 18.18
N GLY A 80 -1.63 2.40 16.85
CA GLY A 80 -2.40 1.51 15.98
C GLY A 80 -2.04 0.04 16.16
N ILE A 81 -0.75 -0.29 16.29
CA ILE A 81 -0.29 -1.68 16.47
C ILE A 81 -0.88 -2.35 17.73
N PRO A 82 -0.78 -1.78 18.94
CA PRO A 82 -1.36 -2.42 20.13
C PRO A 82 -2.89 -2.52 20.06
N LEU A 83 -3.56 -1.53 19.47
CA LEU A 83 -5.01 -1.57 19.25
C LEU A 83 -5.37 -2.74 18.32
N MET A 84 -4.66 -2.88 17.20
CA MET A 84 -4.87 -3.96 16.23
C MET A 84 -4.66 -5.34 16.87
N LEU A 85 -3.65 -5.50 17.75
CA LEU A 85 -3.41 -6.75 18.47
C LEU A 85 -4.59 -7.15 19.37
N ILE A 86 -5.20 -6.19 20.08
CA ILE A 86 -6.39 -6.43 20.90
C ILE A 86 -7.56 -6.85 20.00
N THR A 87 -7.79 -6.11 18.91
CA THR A 87 -8.86 -6.43 17.95
C THR A 87 -8.67 -7.81 17.32
N LEU A 88 -7.44 -8.18 16.99
CA LEU A 88 -7.11 -9.47 16.40
C LEU A 88 -7.34 -10.62 17.39
N ASN A 89 -7.04 -10.42 18.67
CA ASN A 89 -7.33 -11.39 19.71
C ASN A 89 -8.83 -11.66 19.86
N ASP A 90 -9.64 -10.60 19.86
CA ASP A 90 -11.09 -10.74 19.95
C ASP A 90 -11.69 -11.36 18.68
N LEU A 91 -11.18 -10.98 17.50
CA LEU A 91 -11.51 -11.63 16.24
C LEU A 91 -11.14 -13.11 16.24
N GLY A 92 -9.97 -13.46 16.78
CA GLY A 92 -9.51 -14.84 16.92
C GLY A 92 -10.43 -15.67 17.81
N LYS A 93 -10.87 -15.12 18.95
CA LYS A 93 -11.86 -15.77 19.83
C LYS A 93 -13.21 -15.93 19.15
N PHE A 94 -13.67 -14.91 18.44
CA PHE A 94 -14.90 -14.99 17.66
C PHE A 94 -14.82 -16.13 16.63
N LEU A 95 -13.76 -16.18 15.83
CA LEU A 95 -13.55 -17.24 14.85
C LEU A 95 -13.46 -18.62 15.51
N TYR A 96 -12.71 -18.75 16.59
CA TYR A 96 -12.58 -20.01 17.33
C TYR A 96 -13.94 -20.51 17.84
N ASN A 97 -14.75 -19.64 18.43
CA ASN A 97 -16.07 -20.01 18.95
C ASN A 97 -17.02 -20.42 17.82
N ASN A 98 -17.00 -19.71 16.68
CA ASN A 98 -17.81 -20.07 15.52
C ASN A 98 -17.39 -21.43 14.94
N ILE A 99 -16.08 -21.66 14.76
CA ILE A 99 -15.56 -22.92 14.23
C ILE A 99 -15.89 -24.08 15.19
N ASN A 100 -15.65 -23.91 16.49
CA ASN A 100 -15.96 -24.95 17.48
C ASN A 100 -17.47 -25.23 17.55
N GLY A 101 -18.31 -24.21 17.38
CA GLY A 101 -19.75 -24.38 17.24
C GLY A 101 -20.12 -25.22 16.02
N CYS A 102 -19.52 -24.94 14.85
CA CYS A 102 -19.71 -25.74 13.65
C CYS A 102 -19.23 -27.19 13.83
N VAL A 103 -18.07 -27.40 14.45
CA VAL A 103 -17.51 -28.75 14.69
C VAL A 103 -18.43 -29.56 15.59
N LYS A 104 -18.89 -29.00 16.70
CA LYS A 104 -19.84 -29.70 17.61
C LYS A 104 -21.14 -30.06 16.91
N ASN A 105 -21.68 -29.15 16.09
CA ASN A 105 -22.91 -29.41 15.35
C ASN A 105 -22.75 -30.57 14.34
N ILE A 106 -21.53 -30.80 13.83
CA ILE A 106 -21.20 -31.93 12.95
C ILE A 106 -21.02 -33.23 13.75
N GLU A 107 -20.35 -33.18 14.91
CA GLU A 107 -20.18 -34.33 15.82
C GLU A 107 -21.53 -34.83 16.36
N ASP A 108 -22.42 -33.90 16.74
CA ASP A 108 -23.77 -34.22 17.20
C ASP A 108 -24.54 -34.95 16.09
N PHE A 109 -24.55 -34.42 14.86
CA PHE A 109 -25.21 -35.06 13.71
C PHE A 109 -24.68 -36.46 13.40
N GLY A 110 -23.36 -36.68 13.52
CA GLY A 110 -22.74 -37.99 13.31
C GLY A 110 -23.02 -39.01 14.42
N THR A 111 -23.33 -38.56 15.64
CA THR A 111 -23.69 -39.44 16.76
C THR A 111 -25.17 -39.87 16.72
N TYR A 112 -26.01 -39.14 15.97
CA TYR A 112 -27.42 -39.47 15.74
C TYR A 112 -27.66 -40.43 14.54
N LEU A 113 -26.61 -40.89 13.87
CA LEU A 113 -26.62 -41.87 12.76
C LEU A 113 -26.06 -43.22 13.23
#